data_AF-A0A285KSH8-F1
#
_entry.id   AF-A0A285KSH8-F1
#
_cell.length_a   1.000
_cell.length_b   1.000
_cell.length_c   1.000
_cell.angle_alpha   90.00
_cell.angle_beta   90.00
_cell.angle_gamma   90.00
#
_symmetry.space_group_name_H-M   'P 1'
#
loop_
_entity.id
_entity.type
_entity.pdbx_description
1 polymer ?
#
loop_
_entity_poly.entity_id
_entity_poly.type
_entity_poly.pdbx_seq_one_letter_code
_entity_poly.pdbx_strand_id
1 'polypeptide(L)'
;MTVRTSPTGAELTLADLLPLSDARGWHRAACRGDPNHEAWFPYPSQDFDYARSICASCPIRAACAEFAADTGQSGVWGGHEFDRGRIIRE
;
A
#
# COMPACT_ATOMS: atom_id res chain seq x y z
N MET A 1 50.67 -4.11 18.37
CA MET A 1 49.34 -4.77 18.30
C MET A 1 48.39 -3.80 17.62
N THR A 2 48.03 -4.06 16.38
CA THR A 2 47.06 -3.28 15.61
C THR A 2 45.66 -3.65 16.08
N VAL A 3 44.97 -2.73 16.74
CA VAL A 3 43.56 -2.91 17.11
C VAL A 3 42.73 -2.72 15.85
N ARG A 4 42.08 -3.80 15.40
CA ARG A 4 41.02 -3.75 14.40
C ARG A 4 39.82 -3.05 15.02
N THR A 5 39.52 -1.84 14.58
CA THR A 5 38.28 -1.14 14.95
C THR A 5 37.11 -1.77 14.19
N SER A 6 36.16 -2.36 14.90
CA SER A 6 34.81 -2.62 14.38
C SER A 6 34.05 -1.30 14.29
N PRO A 7 33.22 -1.06 13.25
CA PRO A 7 32.29 0.04 13.30
C PRO A 7 31.15 -0.31 14.27
N THR A 8 31.00 0.55 15.27
CA THR A 8 29.84 0.63 16.18
C THR A 8 28.58 0.96 15.36
N GLY A 9 27.41 0.45 15.81
CA GLY A 9 26.12 0.45 15.11
C GLY A 9 25.83 1.67 14.24
N ALA A 10 25.48 1.41 12.98
CA ALA A 10 25.11 2.45 12.03
C ALA A 10 23.78 3.10 12.45
N GLU A 11 23.84 4.40 12.71
CA GLU A 11 22.67 5.27 12.82
C GLU A 11 22.02 5.34 11.43
N LEU A 12 20.89 4.64 11.25
CA LEU A 12 20.14 4.66 10.00
C LEU A 12 19.52 6.04 9.82
N THR A 13 19.82 6.69 8.69
CA THR A 13 19.21 7.97 8.36
C THR A 13 17.87 7.75 7.66
N LEU A 14 17.04 8.80 7.58
CA LEU A 14 15.79 8.75 6.83
C LEU A 14 16.03 8.37 5.35
N ALA A 15 17.17 8.80 4.78
CA ALA A 15 17.55 8.45 3.41
C ALA A 15 17.77 6.95 3.21
N ASP A 16 18.30 6.26 4.24
CA ASP A 16 18.53 4.81 4.20
C ASP A 16 17.23 4.01 4.32
N LEU A 17 16.19 4.61 4.91
CA LEU A 17 14.88 3.97 5.11
C LEU A 17 13.90 4.20 3.96
N LEU A 18 14.08 5.27 3.17
CA LEU A 18 13.22 5.60 2.02
C LEU A 18 13.01 4.43 1.03
N PRO A 19 14.04 3.65 0.64
CA PRO A 19 13.86 2.52 -0.29
C PRO A 19 12.93 1.43 0.25
N LEU A 20 12.93 1.19 1.57
CA LEU A 20 12.07 0.20 2.22
C LEU A 20 10.60 0.66 2.23
N SER A 21 10.36 1.95 2.38
CA SER A 21 9.02 2.53 2.31
C SER A 21 8.38 2.39 0.92
N ASP A 22 9.20 2.34 -0.14
CA ASP A 22 8.74 2.21 -1.52
C ASP A 22 8.90 0.80 -2.11
N ALA A 23 9.17 -0.22 -1.27
CA ALA A 23 9.39 -1.60 -1.72
C ALA A 23 8.22 -2.18 -2.54
N ARG A 24 6.99 -1.66 -2.35
CA ARG A 24 5.78 -2.04 -3.11
C ARG A 24 5.50 -1.15 -4.33
N GLY A 25 6.32 -0.14 -4.58
CA GLY A 25 6.16 0.80 -5.70
C GLY A 25 4.96 1.72 -5.54
N TRP A 26 4.66 2.18 -4.33
CA TRP A 26 3.49 3.01 -4.01
C TRP A 26 3.44 4.30 -4.84
N HIS A 27 4.58 4.83 -5.26
CA HIS A 27 4.66 5.96 -6.17
C HIS A 27 3.98 5.71 -7.53
N ARG A 28 3.78 4.44 -7.93
CA ARG A 28 3.11 4.01 -9.17
C ARG A 28 1.63 3.65 -8.97
N ALA A 29 1.07 3.82 -7.77
CA ALA A 29 -0.35 3.55 -7.55
C ALA A 29 -1.20 4.45 -8.45
N ALA A 30 -2.10 3.87 -9.24
CA ALA A 30 -2.96 4.63 -10.15
C ALA A 30 -3.91 5.60 -9.42
N CYS A 31 -4.29 5.27 -8.18
CA CYS A 31 -5.10 6.13 -7.31
C CYS A 31 -4.32 7.29 -6.68
N ARG A 32 -3.00 7.35 -6.83
CA ARG A 32 -2.17 8.36 -6.16
C ARG A 32 -2.51 9.76 -6.67
N GLY A 33 -3.00 10.61 -5.77
CA GLY A 33 -3.37 11.99 -6.10
C GLY A 33 -4.75 12.14 -6.74
N ASP A 34 -5.57 11.08 -6.75
CA ASP A 34 -6.96 11.17 -7.15
C ASP A 34 -7.73 12.12 -6.20
N PRO A 35 -8.51 13.08 -6.72
CA PRO A 35 -9.27 14.00 -5.87
C PRO A 35 -10.43 13.31 -5.12
N ASN A 36 -10.96 12.21 -5.65
CA ASN A 36 -12.12 11.48 -5.10
C ASN A 36 -11.67 10.36 -4.15
N HIS A 37 -10.85 10.69 -3.15
CA HIS A 37 -10.26 9.72 -2.23
C HIS A 37 -11.33 8.92 -1.44
N GLU A 38 -12.52 9.49 -1.20
CA GLU A 38 -13.63 8.78 -0.55
C GLU A 38 -14.14 7.58 -1.35
N ALA A 39 -13.89 7.50 -2.67
CA ALA A 39 -14.35 6.39 -3.49
C ALA A 39 -13.70 5.04 -3.11
N TRP A 40 -12.57 5.06 -2.39
CA TRP A 40 -11.94 3.86 -1.82
C TRP A 40 -12.55 3.44 -0.47
N PHE A 41 -13.56 4.15 0.04
CA PHE A 41 -14.23 3.85 1.30
C PHE A 41 -15.76 3.87 1.13
N PRO A 42 -16.32 2.96 0.30
CA PRO A 42 -17.75 2.92 0.06
C PRO A 42 -18.53 2.58 1.34
N TYR A 43 -19.73 3.17 1.50
CA TYR A 43 -20.68 2.67 2.49
C TYR A 43 -21.26 1.32 2.03
N PRO A 44 -21.81 0.49 2.94
CA PRO A 44 -22.36 -0.82 2.59
C PRO A 44 -23.45 -0.81 1.49
N SER A 45 -24.17 0.30 1.35
CA SER A 45 -25.21 0.48 0.33
C SER A 45 -24.71 1.06 -1.00
N GLN A 46 -23.43 1.43 -1.10
CA GLN A 46 -22.84 2.06 -2.28
C GLN A 46 -22.02 1.06 -3.08
N ASP A 47 -22.02 1.20 -4.40
CA ASP A 47 -21.02 0.54 -5.24
C ASP A 47 -19.63 1.16 -5.06
N PHE A 48 -18.62 0.55 -5.66
CA PHE A 48 -17.25 1.07 -5.69
C PHE A 48 -16.68 0.99 -7.11
N ASP A 49 -17.53 1.14 -8.12
CA ASP A 49 -17.15 0.92 -9.52
C ASP A 49 -16.06 1.89 -9.98
N TYR A 50 -16.11 3.13 -9.49
CA TYR A 50 -15.04 4.11 -9.70
C TYR A 50 -13.68 3.59 -9.22
N ALA A 51 -13.56 3.26 -7.93
CA ALA A 51 -12.30 2.79 -7.35
C ALA A 51 -11.85 1.46 -7.99
N ARG A 52 -12.79 0.54 -8.27
CA ARG A 52 -12.49 -0.72 -8.97
C ARG A 52 -11.89 -0.46 -10.35
N SER A 53 -12.45 0.48 -11.12
CA SER A 53 -11.95 0.82 -12.46
C SER A 53 -10.52 1.36 -12.44
N ILE A 54 -10.19 2.24 -11.49
CA ILE A 54 -8.82 2.74 -11.30
C ILE A 54 -7.87 1.62 -10.89
N CYS A 55 -8.31 0.73 -10.00
CA CYS A 55 -7.52 -0.43 -9.58
C CYS A 55 -7.27 -1.42 -10.73
N ALA A 56 -8.19 -1.57 -11.69
CA ALA A 56 -8.07 -2.52 -12.80
C ALA A 56 -6.85 -2.27 -13.69
N SER A 57 -6.44 -1.01 -13.86
CA SER A 57 -5.24 -0.61 -14.61
C SER A 57 -4.01 -0.35 -13.73
N CYS A 58 -4.11 -0.57 -12.42
CA CYS A 58 -3.05 -0.19 -11.48
C CYS A 58 -1.86 -1.18 -11.51
N PRO A 59 -0.61 -0.73 -11.74
CA PRO A 59 0.55 -1.61 -11.87
C PRO A 59 0.96 -2.31 -10.57
N ILE A 60 0.45 -1.86 -9.42
CA ILE A 60 0.72 -2.46 -8.10
C ILE A 60 -0.49 -3.20 -7.51
N ARG A 61 -1.51 -3.51 -8.33
CA ARG A 61 -2.79 -4.10 -7.88
C ARG A 61 -2.59 -5.29 -6.94
N ALA A 62 -1.73 -6.24 -7.32
CA ALA A 62 -1.46 -7.44 -6.51
C ALA A 62 -0.80 -7.10 -5.16
N ALA A 63 0.29 -6.31 -5.18
CA ALA A 63 1.00 -5.90 -3.97
C ALA A 63 0.13 -5.02 -3.03
N CYS A 64 -0.81 -4.25 -3.60
CA CYS A 64 -1.78 -3.45 -2.88
C CYS A 64 -2.80 -4.34 -2.13
N ALA A 65 -3.33 -5.38 -2.79
CA ALA A 65 -4.23 -6.34 -2.16
C ALA A 65 -3.52 -7.18 -1.07
N GLU A 66 -2.29 -7.63 -1.34
CA GLU A 66 -1.45 -8.35 -0.38
C GLU A 66 -1.21 -7.50 0.88
N PHE A 67 -0.85 -6.23 0.70
CA PHE A 67 -0.69 -5.31 1.82
C PHE A 67 -1.96 -5.18 2.67
N ALA A 68 -3.13 -5.08 2.04
CA ALA A 68 -4.39 -4.98 2.74
C ALA A 68 -4.68 -6.22 3.59
N ALA A 69 -4.42 -7.41 3.02
CA ALA A 69 -4.56 -8.68 3.72
C ALA A 69 -3.59 -8.78 4.91
N ASP A 70 -2.30 -8.51 4.69
CA ASP A 70 -1.24 -8.65 5.70
C ASP A 70 -1.39 -7.68 6.87
N THR A 71 -1.90 -6.48 6.61
CA THR A 71 -1.98 -5.40 7.60
C THR A 71 -3.38 -5.11 8.12
N GLY A 72 -4.38 -5.89 7.69
CA GLY A 72 -5.74 -5.76 8.19
C GLY A 72 -6.44 -4.47 7.76
N GLN A 73 -6.17 -3.98 6.55
CA GLN A 73 -6.81 -2.75 6.05
C GLN A 73 -8.30 -2.97 5.76
N SER A 74 -9.05 -1.87 5.80
CA SER A 74 -10.44 -1.80 5.32
C SER A 74 -10.57 -0.77 4.19
N GLY A 75 -11.62 -0.90 3.38
CA GLY A 75 -11.84 -0.10 2.17
C GLY A 75 -11.45 -0.87 0.89
N VAL A 76 -11.38 -0.19 -0.25
CA VAL A 76 -11.03 -0.78 -1.54
C VAL A 76 -9.51 -0.88 -1.65
N TRP A 77 -8.98 -2.08 -1.85
CA TRP A 77 -7.55 -2.33 -2.06
C TRP A 77 -7.39 -3.33 -3.19
N GLY A 78 -6.48 -3.06 -4.13
CA GLY A 78 -6.26 -3.94 -5.29
C GLY A 78 -7.51 -4.26 -6.12
N GLY A 79 -8.54 -3.42 -6.05
CA GLY A 79 -9.80 -3.59 -6.78
C GLY A 79 -10.88 -4.41 -6.07
N HIS A 80 -10.70 -4.73 -4.79
CA HIS A 80 -11.69 -5.44 -3.98
C HIS A 80 -11.95 -4.66 -2.69
N GLU A 81 -13.14 -4.77 -2.13
CA GLU A 81 -13.44 -4.18 -0.82
C GLU A 81 -13.02 -5.15 0.29
N PHE A 82 -12.20 -4.64 1.21
CA PHE A 82 -11.69 -5.35 2.38
C PHE A 82 -12.40 -4.85 3.64
N ASP A 83 -12.68 -5.77 4.57
CA ASP A 83 -12.89 -5.49 5.99
C ASP A 83 -11.83 -6.23 6.81
N ARG A 84 -10.98 -5.48 7.52
CA ARG A 84 -9.93 -6.02 8.40
C ARG A 84 -9.08 -7.09 7.71
N GLY A 85 -8.64 -6.80 6.48
CA GLY A 85 -7.79 -7.69 5.69
C GLY A 85 -8.50 -8.85 5.00
N ARG A 86 -9.83 -8.93 5.07
CA ARG A 86 -10.62 -9.95 4.36
C ARG A 86 -11.44 -9.31 3.25
N ILE A 87 -11.39 -9.87 2.05
CA ILE A 87 -12.26 -9.46 0.95
C ILE A 87 -13.72 -9.73 1.33
N ILE A 88 -14.55 -8.71 1.25
CA ILE A 88 -16.00 -8.78 1.49
C ILE A 88 -16.82 -8.57 0.21
N ARG A 89 -16.26 -7.84 -0.79
CA ARG A 89 -16.88 -7.60 -2.10
C ARG A 89 -15.82 -7.56 -3.21
N GLU A 90 -16.12 -8.14 -4.37
CA GLU A 90 -15.21 -8.25 -5.54
C GLU A 90 -15.37 -7.11 -6.54
#